data_AF-A0A0J5GYK6-F1
#
_entry.id   AF-A0A0J5GYK6-F1
#
_cell.length_a   1.000
_cell.length_b   1.000
_cell.length_c   1.000
_cell.angle_alpha   90.00
_cell.angle_beta   90.00
_cell.angle_gamma   90.00
#
_symmetry.space_group_name_H-M   'P 1'
#
loop_
_entity.id
_entity.type
_entity.pdbx_description
1 polymer ?
#
loop_
_entity_poly.entity_id
_entity_poly.type
_entity_poly.pdbx_seq_one_letter_code
_entity_poly.pdbx_strand_id
1 'polypeptide(L)'
;MSEIQFLASTKPFIIPKEIEENNGGFFEKGLGFLVLDLDPYWIKIVQEILTLPYLYEARGLGNKDFWTYIDKYMEVGDVLELYRIPVQQWYQESIRNVLDNPKHIKINIGSRTYQYEYGLIRLNEKIWLEELSHRILVTEYGVTTIENYSN
;
A
#
# COMPACT_ATOMS: atom_id res chain seq x y z
N MET A 1 -4.21 20.74 4.51
CA MET A 1 -5.18 19.84 3.86
C MET A 1 -4.64 18.43 4.05
N SER A 2 -5.45 17.49 4.52
CA SER A 2 -4.96 16.16 4.91
C SER A 2 -5.05 15.19 3.72
N GLU A 3 -3.93 14.52 3.45
CA GLU A 3 -3.87 13.28 2.69
C GLU A 3 -4.62 12.18 3.48
N ILE A 4 -5.10 11.16 2.77
CA ILE A 4 -5.51 9.89 3.38
C ILE A 4 -4.97 8.73 2.53
N GLN A 5 -4.47 7.70 3.20
CA GLN A 5 -3.97 6.49 2.58
C GLN A 5 -4.82 5.31 3.04
N PHE A 6 -5.03 4.35 2.15
CA PHE A 6 -5.84 3.17 2.39
C PHE A 6 -5.01 1.93 2.15
N LEU A 7 -5.28 0.93 2.97
CA LEU A 7 -4.76 -0.42 2.81
C LEU A 7 -5.94 -1.38 2.87
N ALA A 8 -6.04 -2.25 1.87
CA ALA A 8 -6.95 -3.39 1.88
C ALA A 8 -6.14 -4.69 1.92
N SER A 9 -6.70 -5.73 2.54
CA SER A 9 -6.02 -7.00 2.77
C SER A 9 -6.95 -8.20 2.59
N THR A 10 -6.40 -9.34 2.19
CA THR A 10 -7.13 -10.62 2.08
C THR A 10 -7.50 -11.20 3.44
N LYS A 11 -6.78 -10.81 4.50
CA LYS A 11 -6.99 -11.26 5.89
C LYS A 11 -6.95 -10.06 6.86
N PRO A 12 -7.47 -10.19 8.09
CA PRO A 12 -7.34 -9.15 9.11
C PRO A 12 -5.89 -8.69 9.24
N PHE A 13 -5.67 -7.39 9.13
CA PHE A 13 -4.34 -6.81 9.15
C PHE A 13 -3.90 -6.53 10.58
N ILE A 14 -2.71 -7.02 10.96
CA ILE A 14 -2.15 -6.86 12.31
C ILE A 14 -0.74 -6.32 12.15
N ILE A 15 -0.48 -5.17 12.79
CA ILE A 15 0.89 -4.64 12.89
C ILE A 15 1.65 -5.46 13.94
N PRO A 16 2.78 -6.07 13.61
CA PRO A 16 3.62 -6.78 14.58
C PRO A 16 4.15 -5.83 15.65
N LYS A 17 4.23 -6.29 16.90
CA LYS A 17 4.70 -5.48 18.04
C LYS A 17 6.07 -4.83 17.81
N GLU A 18 7.00 -5.51 17.13
CA GLU A 18 8.31 -4.96 16.77
C GLU A 18 8.19 -3.64 15.99
N ILE A 19 7.20 -3.56 15.08
CA ILE A 19 6.93 -2.35 14.30
C ILE A 19 6.22 -1.29 15.16
N GLU A 20 5.28 -1.70 16.02
CA GLU A 20 4.61 -0.78 16.95
C GLU A 20 5.58 -0.13 17.95
N GLU A 21 6.52 -0.90 18.48
CA GLU A 21 7.54 -0.44 19.42
C GLU A 21 8.55 0.49 18.75
N ASN A 22 8.90 0.23 17.49
CA ASN A 22 9.74 1.12 16.68
C ASN A 22 9.03 2.44 16.31
N ASN A 23 7.70 2.46 16.28
CA ASN A 23 6.92 3.70 16.17
C ASN A 23 6.96 4.55 17.46
N GLY A 24 7.52 4.00 18.56
CA GLY A 24 7.54 4.53 19.92
C GLY A 24 8.63 5.56 20.18
N GLY A 25 8.48 6.74 19.60
CA GLY A 25 9.27 7.93 19.90
C GLY A 25 8.71 9.13 19.17
N PHE A 26 7.51 9.58 19.55
CA PHE A 26 6.96 10.87 19.12
C PHE A 26 8.10 11.92 19.11
N PHE A 27 8.32 12.52 17.94
CA PHE A 27 9.15 13.72 17.66
C PHE A 27 10.47 13.60 16.90
N GLU A 28 11.07 12.43 16.64
CA GLU A 28 12.25 12.38 15.77
C GLU A 28 12.11 11.42 14.57
N LYS A 29 11.74 12.02 13.43
CA LYS A 29 11.88 11.51 12.05
C LYS A 29 10.84 10.50 11.54
N GLY A 30 9.78 11.06 10.95
CA GLY A 30 8.93 10.35 9.98
C GLY A 30 7.80 9.56 10.63
N LEU A 31 6.60 9.68 10.08
CA LEU A 31 5.43 8.94 10.53
C LEU A 31 5.72 7.43 10.41
N GLY A 32 5.73 6.73 11.54
CA GLY A 32 5.82 5.27 11.59
C GLY A 32 4.70 4.59 10.79
N PHE A 33 4.86 3.30 10.48
CA PHE A 33 3.83 2.54 9.76
C PHE A 33 2.70 2.15 10.72
N LEU A 34 1.49 2.64 10.45
CA LEU A 34 0.30 2.44 11.28
C LEU A 34 -0.89 2.08 10.40
N VAL A 35 -1.75 1.21 10.91
CA VAL A 35 -3.02 0.83 10.30
C VAL A 35 -4.13 0.99 11.34
N LEU A 36 -5.21 1.67 10.97
CA LEU A 36 -6.36 2.00 11.82
C LEU A 36 -7.66 1.55 11.16
N ASP A 37 -8.69 1.33 11.97
CA ASP A 37 -10.04 1.08 11.48
C ASP A 37 -10.52 2.22 10.58
N LEU A 38 -11.08 1.85 9.43
CA LEU A 38 -11.54 2.83 8.46
C LEU A 38 -12.94 3.33 8.80
N ASP A 39 -13.13 4.66 8.76
CA ASP A 39 -14.44 5.26 8.97
C ASP A 39 -15.47 4.75 7.94
N PRO A 40 -16.71 4.41 8.35
CA PRO A 40 -17.76 3.92 7.44
C PRO A 40 -18.06 4.81 6.23
N TYR A 41 -17.82 6.12 6.34
CA TYR A 41 -17.90 7.06 5.21
C TYR A 41 -16.89 6.69 4.12
N TRP A 42 -15.64 6.47 4.50
CA TRP A 42 -14.57 6.13 3.56
C TRP A 42 -14.72 4.73 2.99
N ILE A 43 -15.21 3.76 3.77
CA ILE A 43 -15.47 2.39 3.31
C ILE A 43 -16.33 2.43 2.04
N LYS A 44 -17.45 3.16 2.05
CA LYS A 44 -18.36 3.24 0.90
C LYS A 44 -17.70 3.81 -0.36
N ILE A 45 -16.75 4.72 -0.19
CA ILE A 45 -16.06 5.39 -1.28
C ILE A 45 -15.00 4.48 -1.89
N VAL A 46 -14.13 3.91 -1.06
CA VAL A 46 -12.97 3.16 -1.56
C VAL A 46 -13.34 1.75 -2.04
N GLN A 47 -14.49 1.20 -1.61
CA GLN A 47 -15.02 -0.06 -2.14
C GLN A 47 -15.34 -0.03 -3.64
N GLU A 48 -15.40 1.16 -4.25
CA GLU A 48 -15.54 1.28 -5.72
C GLU A 48 -14.26 0.84 -6.46
N ILE A 49 -13.10 0.84 -5.79
CA ILE A 49 -11.80 0.60 -6.43
C ILE A 49 -10.92 -0.43 -5.69
N LEU A 50 -11.08 -0.57 -4.38
CA LEU A 50 -10.44 -1.60 -3.57
C LEU A 50 -11.36 -2.82 -3.53
N THR A 51 -10.80 -3.98 -3.84
CA THR A 51 -11.55 -5.22 -4.03
C THR A 51 -11.46 -6.15 -2.82
N LEU A 52 -10.46 -5.95 -1.96
CA LEU A 52 -10.23 -6.80 -0.80
C LEU A 52 -11.16 -6.46 0.39
N PRO A 53 -11.56 -7.46 1.19
CA PRO A 53 -12.65 -7.32 2.15
C PRO A 53 -12.27 -6.57 3.44
N TYR A 54 -11.00 -6.59 3.85
CA TYR A 54 -10.54 -5.92 5.07
C TYR A 54 -9.94 -4.57 4.69
N LEU A 55 -10.60 -3.47 5.07
CA LEU A 55 -10.26 -2.10 4.68
C LEU A 55 -9.81 -1.27 5.88
N TYR A 56 -8.74 -0.51 5.70
CA TYR A 56 -8.11 0.27 6.75
C TYR A 56 -7.65 1.66 6.28
N GLU A 57 -7.58 2.62 7.20
CA GLU A 57 -6.73 3.80 7.04
C GLU A 57 -5.30 3.40 7.35
N ALA A 58 -4.38 3.71 6.44
CA ALA A 58 -2.95 3.49 6.64
C ALA A 58 -2.21 4.83 6.79
N ARG A 59 -1.05 4.78 7.45
CA ARG A 59 -0.09 5.89 7.47
C ARG A 59 1.31 5.34 7.32
N GLY A 60 2.16 6.11 6.65
CA GLY A 60 3.56 5.72 6.44
C GLY A 60 3.73 4.64 5.36
N LEU A 61 2.78 4.49 4.41
CA LEU A 61 2.98 3.61 3.27
C LEU A 61 4.27 3.99 2.52
N GLY A 62 5.10 3.00 2.22
CA GLY A 62 6.38 3.19 1.55
C GLY A 62 7.54 3.63 2.45
N ASN A 63 7.30 3.83 3.75
CA ASN A 63 8.40 4.05 4.69
C ASN A 63 9.17 2.74 4.97
N LYS A 64 10.25 2.83 5.75
CA LYS A 64 11.09 1.68 6.11
C LYS A 64 10.31 0.57 6.82
N ASP A 65 9.41 0.92 7.73
CA ASP A 65 8.65 -0.05 8.52
C ASP A 65 7.60 -0.77 7.69
N PHE A 66 6.96 -0.06 6.77
CA PHE A 66 6.09 -0.64 5.76
C PHE A 66 6.85 -1.67 4.92
N TRP A 67 8.01 -1.31 4.37
CA TRP A 67 8.80 -2.26 3.57
C TRP A 67 9.33 -3.44 4.40
N THR A 68 9.64 -3.21 5.68
CA THR A 68 9.98 -4.27 6.64
C THR A 68 8.80 -5.22 6.87
N TYR A 69 7.57 -4.68 6.95
CA TYR A 69 6.35 -5.48 7.02
C TYR A 69 6.21 -6.38 5.80
N ILE A 70 6.32 -5.79 4.60
CA ILE A 70 6.17 -6.51 3.32
C ILE A 70 7.18 -7.66 3.20
N ASP A 71 8.44 -7.46 3.60
CA ASP A 71 9.47 -8.50 3.52
C ASP A 71 9.28 -9.64 4.52
N LYS A 72 9.04 -9.29 5.79
CA LYS A 72 9.11 -10.26 6.90
C LYS A 72 7.79 -10.95 7.20
N TYR A 73 6.66 -10.32 6.89
CA TYR A 73 5.36 -10.72 7.42
C TYR A 73 4.31 -11.07 6.37
N MET A 74 4.54 -10.74 5.09
CA MET A 74 3.67 -11.25 4.02
C MET A 74 3.96 -12.73 3.75
N GLU A 75 2.98 -13.57 3.98
CA GLU A 75 3.02 -15.01 3.72
C GLU A 75 2.64 -15.32 2.27
N VAL A 76 3.02 -16.50 1.77
CA VAL A 76 2.61 -16.94 0.43
C VAL A 76 1.08 -16.97 0.36
N GLY A 77 0.52 -16.31 -0.65
CA GLY A 77 -0.93 -16.14 -0.80
C GLY A 77 -1.49 -14.81 -0.29
N ASP A 78 -0.71 -14.03 0.46
CA ASP A 78 -1.15 -12.72 0.91
C ASP A 78 -1.21 -11.72 -0.24
N VAL A 79 -2.25 -10.89 -0.22
CA VAL A 79 -2.44 -9.77 -1.15
C VAL A 79 -2.85 -8.53 -0.37
N LEU A 80 -2.23 -7.41 -0.70
CA LEU A 80 -2.57 -6.09 -0.23
C LEU A 80 -2.93 -5.21 -1.42
N GLU A 81 -3.88 -4.30 -1.21
CA GLU A 81 -4.16 -3.21 -2.14
C GLU A 81 -3.92 -1.88 -1.44
N LEU A 82 -3.23 -0.97 -2.10
CA LEU A 82 -2.91 0.35 -1.58
C LEU A 82 -3.56 1.41 -2.45
N TYR A 83 -4.09 2.44 -1.80
CA TYR A 83 -4.60 3.60 -2.50
C TYR A 83 -4.36 4.87 -1.67
N ARG A 84 -4.34 6.03 -2.35
CA ARG A 84 -4.07 7.32 -1.73
C ARG A 84 -4.93 8.39 -2.35
N ILE A 85 -5.56 9.19 -1.49
CA ILE A 85 -6.20 10.44 -1.88
C ILE A 85 -5.30 11.58 -1.36
N PRO A 86 -4.66 12.36 -2.25
CA PRO A 86 -3.71 13.40 -1.86
C PRO A 86 -4.37 14.52 -1.06
N VAL A 87 -5.63 14.82 -1.36
CA VAL A 87 -6.44 15.85 -0.71
C VAL A 87 -7.83 15.28 -0.49
N GLN A 88 -8.21 15.03 0.76
CA GLN A 88 -9.50 14.41 1.08
C GLN A 88 -10.71 15.11 0.45
N GLN A 89 -10.68 16.44 0.30
CA GLN A 89 -11.75 17.20 -0.36
C GLN A 89 -11.92 16.86 -1.85
N TRP A 90 -10.92 16.27 -2.49
CA TRP A 90 -10.92 15.92 -3.91
C TRP A 90 -11.15 14.42 -4.14
N TYR A 91 -11.72 13.71 -3.15
CA TYR A 91 -11.92 12.26 -3.26
C TYR A 91 -12.68 11.85 -4.53
N GLN A 92 -13.71 12.61 -4.93
CA GLN A 92 -14.52 12.27 -6.12
C GLN A 92 -13.66 12.26 -7.39
N GLU A 93 -12.78 13.25 -7.53
CA GLU A 93 -11.85 13.33 -8.66
C GLU A 93 -10.80 12.23 -8.57
N SER A 94 -10.25 11.97 -7.39
CA SER A 94 -9.28 10.88 -7.17
C SER A 94 -9.87 9.52 -7.55
N ILE A 95 -11.12 9.23 -7.16
CA ILE A 95 -11.80 7.97 -7.52
C ILE A 95 -12.06 7.90 -9.02
N ARG A 96 -12.55 8.98 -9.65
CA ARG A 96 -12.76 9.03 -11.11
C ARG A 96 -11.47 8.80 -11.89
N ASN A 97 -10.35 9.37 -11.45
CA ASN A 97 -9.06 9.18 -12.11
C ASN A 97 -8.65 7.69 -12.18
N VAL A 98 -8.97 6.91 -11.14
CA VAL A 98 -8.74 5.46 -11.13
C VAL A 98 -9.69 4.74 -12.08
N LEU A 99 -10.97 5.11 -12.09
CA LEU A 99 -12.00 4.43 -12.89
C LEU A 99 -11.86 4.71 -14.40
N ASP A 100 -11.57 5.96 -14.77
CA ASP A 100 -11.57 6.39 -16.17
C ASP A 100 -10.29 5.99 -16.93
N ASN A 101 -9.14 6.01 -16.26
CA ASN A 101 -7.86 5.66 -16.86
C ASN A 101 -6.92 4.99 -15.85
N PRO A 102 -7.21 3.73 -15.46
CA PRO A 102 -6.49 3.04 -14.41
C PRO A 102 -5.02 2.82 -14.75
N LYS A 103 -4.14 3.30 -13.87
CA LYS A 103 -2.68 3.10 -13.92
C LYS A 103 -2.22 2.26 -12.74
N HIS A 104 -2.73 1.03 -12.69
CA HIS A 104 -2.40 0.09 -11.62
C HIS A 104 -0.92 -0.26 -11.60
N ILE A 105 -0.40 -0.45 -10.39
CA ILE A 105 0.93 -1.00 -10.15
C ILE A 105 0.73 -2.38 -9.55
N LYS A 106 1.48 -3.36 -10.01
CA LYS A 106 1.49 -4.71 -9.45
C LYS A 106 2.90 -5.07 -9.00
N ILE A 107 3.04 -5.36 -7.72
CA ILE A 107 4.30 -5.80 -7.11
C ILE A 107 4.10 -7.24 -6.68
N ASN A 108 4.87 -8.16 -7.24
CA ASN A 108 4.92 -9.52 -6.73
C ASN A 108 6.24 -9.73 -6.01
N ILE A 109 6.18 -9.89 -4.69
CA ILE A 109 7.37 -10.08 -3.86
C ILE A 109 7.92 -11.50 -4.00
N GLY A 110 7.11 -12.50 -4.25
CA GLY A 110 7.56 -13.89 -4.45
C GLY A 110 8.38 -14.05 -5.74
N SER A 111 7.91 -13.47 -6.85
CA SER A 111 8.63 -13.47 -8.14
C SER A 111 9.58 -12.28 -8.33
N ARG A 112 9.63 -11.35 -7.36
CA ARG A 112 10.46 -10.13 -7.39
C ARG A 112 10.23 -9.30 -8.66
N THR A 113 8.96 -9.03 -8.98
CA THR A 113 8.58 -8.25 -10.16
C THR A 113 7.79 -7.01 -9.80
N TYR A 114 8.03 -5.93 -10.55
CA TYR A 114 7.30 -4.67 -10.49
C TYR A 114 6.71 -4.39 -11.88
N GLN A 115 5.39 -4.33 -11.97
CA GLN A 115 4.64 -4.06 -13.20
C GLN A 115 3.89 -2.73 -13.06
N TYR A 116 3.91 -1.93 -14.12
CA TYR A 116 3.32 -0.61 -14.19
C TYR A 116 2.99 -0.26 -15.64
N GLU A 117 2.53 0.97 -15.89
CA GLU A 117 2.04 1.41 -17.21
C GLU A 117 3.06 1.28 -18.36
N TYR A 118 4.37 1.28 -18.08
CA TYR A 118 5.40 1.15 -19.12
C TYR A 118 6.01 -0.26 -19.22
N GLY A 119 5.51 -1.25 -18.46
CA GLY A 119 5.90 -2.65 -18.61
C GLY A 119 6.22 -3.36 -17.30
N LEU A 120 6.99 -4.45 -17.42
CA LEU A 120 7.38 -5.35 -16.32
C LEU A 120 8.89 -5.24 -16.08
N ILE A 121 9.27 -5.08 -14.81
CA ILE A 121 10.65 -5.03 -14.35
C ILE A 121 10.87 -6.19 -13.38
N ARG A 122 11.95 -6.96 -13.60
CA ARG A 122 12.45 -7.94 -12.63
C ARG A 122 13.44 -7.24 -11.72
N LEU A 123 13.19 -7.29 -10.42
CA LEU A 123 13.99 -6.67 -9.37
C LEU A 123 15.20 -7.55 -9.02
N ASN A 124 16.27 -6.93 -8.55
CA ASN A 124 17.45 -7.67 -8.08
C ASN A 124 17.15 -8.44 -6.78
N GLU A 125 17.41 -9.75 -6.77
CA GLU A 125 17.11 -10.63 -5.63
C GLU A 125 17.68 -10.19 -4.28
N LYS A 126 18.84 -9.52 -4.28
CA LYS A 126 19.55 -9.13 -3.04
C LYS A 126 19.15 -7.75 -2.52
N ILE A 127 18.71 -6.86 -3.40
CA ILE A 127 18.44 -5.44 -3.08
C ILE A 127 17.04 -5.00 -3.51
N TRP A 128 16.12 -5.93 -3.76
CA TRP A 128 14.78 -5.64 -4.30
C TRP A 128 13.99 -4.65 -3.44
N LEU A 129 14.13 -4.70 -2.11
CA LEU A 129 13.49 -3.72 -1.21
C LEU A 129 14.03 -2.30 -1.41
N GLU A 130 15.34 -2.17 -1.54
CA GLU A 130 15.98 -0.89 -1.81
C GLU A 130 15.53 -0.36 -3.18
N GLU A 131 15.49 -1.22 -4.20
CA GLU A 131 14.95 -0.85 -5.51
C GLU A 131 13.49 -0.40 -5.43
N LEU A 132 12.63 -1.14 -4.72
CA LEU A 132 11.22 -0.77 -4.55
C LEU A 132 11.06 0.55 -3.78
N SER A 133 11.89 0.81 -2.78
CA SER A 133 11.82 2.04 -1.99
C SER A 133 12.09 3.31 -2.81
N HIS A 134 12.78 3.16 -3.95
CA HIS A 134 13.03 4.24 -4.92
C HIS A 134 12.00 4.29 -6.06
N ARG A 135 11.03 3.37 -6.10
CA ARG A 135 9.97 3.33 -7.12
C ARG A 135 8.70 3.99 -6.60
N ILE A 136 7.84 4.37 -7.52
CA ILE A 136 6.52 4.91 -7.19
C ILE A 136 5.69 3.78 -6.56
N LEU A 137 5.26 3.97 -5.32
CA LEU A 137 4.42 2.99 -4.63
C LEU A 137 2.93 3.19 -4.92
N VAL A 138 2.45 4.44 -4.94
CA VAL A 138 1.03 4.77 -5.14
C VAL A 138 0.92 5.93 -6.11
N THR A 139 -0.09 5.89 -6.98
CA THR A 139 -0.43 6.99 -7.90
C THR A 139 -1.87 7.46 -7.64
N GLU A 140 -2.21 8.65 -8.14
CA GLU A 140 -3.59 9.16 -8.08
C GLU A 140 -4.53 8.46 -9.08
N TYR A 141 -3.97 7.63 -9.96
CA TYR A 141 -4.66 7.00 -11.08
C TYR A 141 -4.81 5.49 -10.92
N GLY A 142 -4.30 4.89 -9.84
CA GLY A 142 -4.30 3.44 -9.73
C GLY A 142 -4.13 2.94 -8.31
N VAL A 143 -4.80 1.82 -8.07
CA VAL A 143 -4.53 0.93 -6.94
C VAL A 143 -3.22 0.20 -7.18
N THR A 144 -2.41 0.09 -6.13
CA THR A 144 -1.22 -0.77 -6.14
C THR A 144 -1.53 -2.09 -5.45
N THR A 145 -1.37 -3.19 -6.18
CA THR A 145 -1.52 -4.54 -5.62
C THR A 145 -0.14 -5.10 -5.28
N ILE A 146 0.06 -5.49 -4.03
CA ILE A 146 1.24 -6.22 -3.57
C ILE A 146 0.82 -7.65 -3.26
N GLU A 147 1.47 -8.62 -3.88
CA GLU A 147 1.17 -10.04 -3.70
C GLU A 147 2.42 -10.86 -3.41
N ASN A 148 2.26 -11.97 -2.69
CA ASN A 148 3.33 -12.94 -2.49
C ASN A 148 2.98 -14.29 -3.11
N TYR A 149 3.33 -14.47 -4.38
CA TYR A 149 3.20 -15.75 -5.07
C TYR A 149 4.52 -16.13 -5.73
N SER A 150 4.93 -17.39 -5.57
CA SER A 150 6.00 -17.98 -6.37
C SER A 150 5.39 -18.42 -7.71
N ASN A 151 5.89 -17.85 -8.83
CA ASN A 151 5.62 -18.40 -10.17
C ASN A 151 6.30 -19.75 -10.36
#